data_AF-A0A6A4WYI7-F1
#
_entry.id   AF-A0A6A4WYI7-F1
#
_cell.length_a   1.000
_cell.length_b   1.000
_cell.length_c   1.000
_cell.angle_alpha   90.00
_cell.angle_beta   90.00
_cell.angle_gamma   90.00
#
_symmetry.space_group_name_H-M   'P 1'
#
loop_
_entity.id
_entity.type
_entity.pdbx_description
1 polymer ?
#
loop_
_entity_poly.entity_id
_entity_poly.type
_entity_poly.pdbx_seq_one_letter_code
_entity_poly.pdbx_strand_id
1 'polypeptide(L)'
;MYSHVNQNKLPSHSAVRQAIHCSGYLKYSPATSGCRRAETRGLVAVGHPLPSSAATEIRLHSSTFMFRASLDLKLIFLDSRVLALTGYEPQDLIEKTLYQFVHPHDVHSVAHAHRTLLYKGQSRTRYYRLLTRTGGWVWLQSYSTIVHNSRSSRPHCIVTINHVLSELTSPVSHTSVIVGMQQYMQNEYVH
;
A
#
# COMPACT_ATOMS: atom_id res chain seq x y z
N MET A 1 24.07 -33.81 -46.72
CA MET A 1 22.63 -33.60 -46.49
C MET A 1 22.40 -33.36 -45.01
N TYR A 2 22.25 -32.10 -44.61
CA TYR A 2 21.80 -31.73 -43.27
C TYR A 2 20.27 -31.80 -43.26
N SER A 3 19.68 -32.64 -42.42
CA SER A 3 18.25 -32.60 -42.13
C SER A 3 18.01 -31.82 -40.85
N HIS A 4 17.38 -30.66 -41.02
CA HIS A 4 16.76 -29.86 -39.97
C HIS A 4 15.67 -30.67 -39.24
N VAL A 5 15.69 -30.65 -37.91
CA VAL A 5 14.48 -30.83 -37.09
C VAL A 5 14.39 -29.69 -36.06
N ASN A 6 13.45 -28.80 -36.37
CA ASN A 6 12.78 -27.76 -35.60
C ASN A 6 13.10 -27.62 -34.09
N GLN A 7 13.78 -26.53 -33.73
CA GLN A 7 13.74 -25.94 -32.38
C GLN A 7 12.47 -25.09 -32.22
N ASN A 8 11.32 -25.75 -32.03
CA ASN A 8 10.12 -25.05 -31.61
C ASN A 8 10.13 -24.80 -30.10
N LYS A 9 10.45 -23.56 -29.74
CA LYS A 9 9.67 -22.65 -28.88
C LYS A 9 9.37 -23.11 -27.44
N LEU A 10 10.02 -22.43 -26.49
CA LEU A 10 9.76 -22.45 -25.04
C LEU A 10 8.27 -22.22 -24.69
N PRO A 11 7.89 -22.59 -23.46
CA PRO A 11 7.25 -21.61 -22.58
C PRO A 11 8.17 -21.31 -21.39
N SER A 12 8.77 -20.11 -21.39
CA SER A 12 9.33 -19.53 -20.19
C SER A 12 8.17 -19.14 -19.27
N HIS A 13 7.69 -20.10 -18.47
CA HIS A 13 6.76 -19.82 -17.37
C HIS A 13 7.49 -18.96 -16.33
N SER A 14 7.52 -17.63 -16.55
CA SER A 14 7.82 -16.69 -15.49
C SER A 14 6.76 -16.86 -14.41
N ALA A 15 7.13 -17.49 -13.29
CA ALA A 15 6.24 -17.64 -12.14
C ALA A 15 5.73 -16.25 -11.73
N VAL A 16 4.41 -16.05 -11.80
CA VAL A 16 3.78 -14.81 -11.32
C VAL A 16 3.93 -14.79 -9.80
N ARG A 17 4.82 -13.92 -9.29
CA ARG A 17 5.00 -13.73 -7.86
C ARG A 17 3.97 -12.72 -7.37
N GLN A 18 3.16 -13.11 -6.39
CA GLN A 18 2.22 -12.23 -5.70
C GLN A 18 2.74 -11.95 -4.29
N ALA A 19 2.87 -10.68 -3.92
CA ALA A 19 3.21 -10.34 -2.55
C ALA A 19 1.98 -10.56 -1.64
N ILE A 20 2.22 -11.17 -0.48
CA ILE A 20 1.20 -11.38 0.56
C ILE A 20 1.62 -10.57 1.78
N HIS A 21 0.71 -9.72 2.25
CA HIS A 21 0.85 -9.06 3.54
C HIS A 21 0.40 -10.02 4.64
N CYS A 22 1.36 -10.51 5.43
CA CYS A 22 1.06 -11.40 6.55
C CYS A 22 0.98 -10.60 7.86
N SER A 23 -0.04 -10.88 8.67
CA SER A 23 -0.22 -10.31 10.02
C SER A 23 -0.59 -11.43 10.97
N GLY A 24 -0.04 -11.43 12.17
CA GLY A 24 -0.20 -12.54 13.10
C GLY A 24 0.62 -12.39 14.36
N TYR A 25 0.50 -13.39 15.23
CA TYR A 25 1.11 -13.42 16.55
C TYR A 25 1.67 -14.79 16.90
N LEU A 26 2.56 -14.79 17.89
CA LEU A 26 3.19 -15.99 18.40
C LEU A 26 2.34 -16.55 19.54
N LYS A 27 1.84 -17.77 19.38
CA LYS A 27 1.09 -18.50 20.40
C LYS A 27 2.00 -19.46 21.17
N TYR A 28 1.91 -19.41 22.48
CA TYR A 28 2.59 -20.29 23.41
C TYR A 28 1.56 -21.22 24.08
N SER A 29 1.78 -22.53 24.04
CA SER A 29 1.03 -23.46 24.87
C SER A 29 1.87 -23.81 26.09
N PRO A 30 1.37 -23.61 27.33
CA PRO A 30 2.08 -24.06 28.51
C PRO A 30 2.19 -25.59 28.49
N ALA A 31 3.35 -26.10 28.90
CA ALA A 31 3.53 -27.54 29.08
C ALA A 31 2.61 -27.98 30.24
N THR A 32 1.68 -28.91 29.97
CA THR A 32 0.89 -29.54 31.03
C THR A 32 1.85 -30.23 31.99
N SER A 33 1.77 -29.86 33.27
CA SER A 33 2.68 -30.29 34.34
C SER A 33 2.80 -31.82 34.37
N GLY A 34 3.94 -32.35 33.92
CA GLY A 34 4.25 -33.77 33.98
C GLY A 34 5.16 -34.30 32.86
N CYS A 35 5.28 -33.60 31.73
CA CYS A 35 6.12 -34.06 30.61
C CYS A 35 7.11 -32.98 30.16
N ARG A 36 8.42 -33.27 30.22
CA ARG A 36 9.50 -32.43 29.67
C ARG A 36 9.54 -32.46 28.13
N ARG A 37 8.40 -32.27 27.47
CA ARG A 37 8.32 -32.17 26.01
C ARG A 37 8.08 -30.73 25.61
N ALA A 38 8.93 -30.28 24.68
CA ALA A 38 9.18 -28.89 24.32
C ALA A 38 7.92 -28.03 24.22
N GLU A 39 7.99 -26.82 24.79
CA GLU A 39 7.06 -25.72 24.55
C GLU A 39 6.76 -25.62 23.05
N THR A 40 5.53 -25.91 22.63
CA THR A 40 5.17 -25.71 21.22
C THR A 40 4.90 -24.21 21.03
N ARG A 41 5.84 -23.56 20.35
CA ARG A 41 5.74 -22.15 19.92
C ARG A 41 5.26 -22.15 18.47
N GLY A 42 4.07 -21.60 18.22
CA GLY A 42 3.48 -21.57 16.89
C GLY A 42 3.15 -20.15 16.45
N LEU A 43 3.48 -19.79 15.20
CA LEU A 43 3.03 -18.54 14.58
C LEU A 43 1.64 -18.75 13.99
N VAL A 44 0.68 -17.95 14.43
CA VAL A 44 -0.64 -17.86 13.79
C VAL A 44 -0.63 -16.58 12.96
N ALA A 45 -0.82 -16.68 11.65
CA ALA A 45 -0.84 -15.52 10.78
C ALA A 45 -1.90 -15.64 9.69
N VAL A 46 -2.47 -14.51 9.30
CA VAL A 46 -3.37 -14.33 8.16
C VAL A 46 -2.60 -13.63 7.05
N GLY A 47 -2.72 -14.12 5.83
CA GLY A 47 -2.12 -13.53 4.64
C GLY A 47 -3.18 -12.84 3.79
N HIS A 48 -3.00 -11.53 3.53
CA HIS A 48 -3.82 -10.78 2.59
C HIS A 48 -3.02 -10.54 1.31
N PRO A 49 -3.47 -11.04 0.14
CA PRO A 49 -2.76 -10.80 -1.11
C PRO A 49 -2.79 -9.31 -1.45
N LEU A 50 -1.64 -8.75 -1.81
CA LEU A 50 -1.59 -7.40 -2.36
C LEU A 50 -2.09 -7.42 -3.81
N PRO A 51 -2.74 -6.33 -4.29
CA PRO A 51 -3.17 -6.22 -5.67
C PRO A 51 -2.01 -6.47 -6.63
N SER A 52 -2.24 -7.30 -7.66
CA SER A 52 -1.24 -7.59 -8.69
C SER A 52 -0.94 -6.34 -9.50
N SER A 53 0.34 -6.12 -9.82
CA SER A 53 0.85 -5.04 -10.69
C SER A 53 0.12 -4.95 -12.04
N ALA A 54 -0.47 -6.05 -12.52
CA ALA A 54 -1.15 -6.15 -13.81
C ALA A 54 -2.62 -5.68 -13.81
N ALA A 55 -3.24 -5.44 -12.66
CA ALA A 55 -4.65 -5.11 -12.56
C ALA A 55 -4.87 -3.59 -12.57
N THR A 56 -4.73 -2.96 -13.75
CA THR A 56 -4.98 -1.52 -13.94
C THR A 56 -6.46 -1.12 -13.87
N GLU A 57 -7.38 -2.09 -13.78
CA GLU A 57 -8.83 -1.86 -13.71
C GLU A 57 -9.43 -2.42 -12.41
N ILE A 58 -8.97 -1.90 -11.27
CA ILE A 58 -9.72 -2.06 -10.03
C ILE A 58 -10.83 -1.00 -10.09
N ARG A 59 -12.10 -1.42 -10.02
CA ARG A 59 -13.22 -0.52 -9.76
C ARG A 59 -12.99 0.11 -8.40
N LEU A 60 -12.36 1.28 -8.42
CA LEU A 60 -11.96 2.02 -7.25
C LEU A 60 -13.26 2.38 -6.51
N HIS A 61 -13.42 1.84 -5.29
CA HIS A 61 -14.51 2.21 -4.38
C HIS A 61 -14.56 3.74 -4.24
N SER A 62 -15.73 4.31 -3.93
CA SER A 62 -15.94 5.76 -3.84
C SER A 62 -14.92 6.48 -2.96
N SER A 63 -14.31 5.80 -1.98
CA SER A 63 -13.29 6.31 -1.07
C SER A 63 -11.84 6.07 -1.52
N THR A 64 -11.58 5.75 -2.79
CA THR A 64 -10.21 5.47 -3.28
C THR A 64 -9.77 6.38 -4.42
N PHE A 65 -8.50 6.75 -4.44
CA PHE A 65 -7.88 7.43 -5.59
C PHE A 65 -6.52 6.83 -5.91
N MET A 66 -6.12 6.94 -7.17
CA MET A 66 -4.85 6.42 -7.67
C MET A 66 -3.93 7.57 -8.06
N PHE A 67 -2.63 7.39 -7.79
CA PHE A 67 -1.59 8.24 -8.37
C PHE A 67 -0.45 7.41 -8.94
N ARG A 68 0.28 8.03 -9.87
CA ARG A 68 1.60 7.57 -10.30
C ARG A 68 2.66 8.54 -9.83
N ALA A 69 3.81 8.03 -9.45
CA ALA A 69 4.95 8.82 -9.00
C ALA A 69 6.27 8.28 -9.58
N SER A 70 7.30 9.12 -9.63
CA SER A 70 8.68 8.65 -9.76
C SER A 70 9.16 7.96 -8.47
N LEU A 71 10.33 7.32 -8.52
CA LEU A 71 10.89 6.54 -7.41
C LEU A 71 11.24 7.38 -6.16
N ASP A 72 11.21 8.70 -6.26
CA ASP A 72 11.36 9.65 -5.15
C ASP A 72 10.01 10.13 -4.57
N LEU A 73 8.91 9.52 -4.98
CA LEU A 73 7.52 9.90 -4.67
C LEU A 73 7.13 11.30 -5.18
N LYS A 74 7.80 11.85 -6.19
CA LYS A 74 7.30 13.01 -6.94
C LYS A 74 6.12 12.59 -7.82
N LEU A 75 4.99 13.26 -7.64
CA LEU A 75 3.71 12.91 -8.25
C LEU A 75 3.69 13.31 -9.73
N ILE A 76 3.43 12.36 -10.63
CA ILE A 76 3.44 12.57 -12.09
C ILE A 76 2.05 12.43 -12.72
N PHE A 77 1.11 11.78 -12.03
CA PHE A 77 -0.28 11.62 -12.47
C PHE A 77 -1.17 11.37 -11.25
N LEU A 78 -2.35 11.95 -11.24
CA LEU A 78 -3.39 11.68 -10.26
C LEU A 78 -4.74 11.53 -10.97
N ASP A 79 -5.54 10.59 -10.47
CA ASP A 79 -6.96 10.46 -10.83
C ASP A 79 -7.77 11.64 -10.27
N SER A 80 -8.78 12.11 -11.01
CA SER A 80 -9.64 13.26 -10.65
C SER A 80 -10.40 13.05 -9.34
N ARG A 81 -10.60 11.80 -8.89
CA ARG A 81 -11.22 11.50 -7.59
C ARG A 81 -10.48 12.10 -6.39
N VAL A 82 -9.21 12.51 -6.54
CA VAL A 82 -8.47 13.21 -5.48
C VAL A 82 -9.15 14.51 -5.03
N LEU A 83 -9.87 15.19 -5.93
CA LEU A 83 -10.62 16.41 -5.63
C LEU A 83 -11.71 16.14 -4.59
N ALA A 84 -12.56 15.15 -4.85
CA ALA A 84 -13.66 14.81 -3.96
C ALA A 84 -13.18 14.31 -2.58
N LEU A 85 -11.98 13.72 -2.53
CA LEU A 85 -11.46 13.06 -1.32
C LEU A 85 -10.47 13.89 -0.50
N THR A 86 -9.90 14.96 -1.06
CA THR A 86 -8.89 15.80 -0.38
C THR A 86 -9.09 17.30 -0.61
N GLY A 87 -9.95 17.68 -1.55
CA GLY A 87 -10.15 19.06 -1.99
C GLY A 87 -9.07 19.58 -2.94
N TYR A 88 -8.03 18.80 -3.24
CA TYR A 88 -6.98 19.17 -4.18
C TYR A 88 -7.35 18.80 -5.61
N GLU A 89 -7.09 19.69 -6.55
CA GLU A 89 -7.06 19.32 -7.96
C GLU A 89 -5.77 18.54 -8.27
N PRO A 90 -5.76 17.61 -9.24
CA PRO A 90 -4.54 16.90 -9.64
C PRO A 90 -3.34 17.84 -9.90
N GLN A 91 -3.58 18.97 -10.55
CA GLN A 91 -2.57 19.99 -10.86
C GLN A 91 -1.95 20.66 -9.62
N ASP A 92 -2.67 20.69 -8.49
CA ASP A 92 -2.12 21.25 -7.25
C ASP A 92 -1.03 20.35 -6.64
N LEU A 93 -1.06 19.05 -6.97
CA LEU A 93 -0.25 17.98 -6.37
C LEU A 93 0.85 17.49 -7.32
N ILE A 94 0.63 17.53 -8.62
CA ILE A 94 1.60 17.14 -9.65
C ILE A 94 2.91 17.94 -9.50
N GLU A 95 4.04 17.29 -9.80
CA GLU A 95 5.41 17.79 -9.64
C GLU A 95 5.86 18.06 -8.20
N LYS A 96 5.01 17.80 -7.19
CA LYS A 96 5.38 17.83 -5.77
C LYS A 96 5.61 16.42 -5.25
N THR A 97 6.38 16.31 -4.17
CA THR A 97 6.60 15.03 -3.49
C THR A 97 5.47 14.74 -2.53
N LEU A 98 5.05 13.46 -2.41
CA LEU A 98 4.01 13.05 -1.46
C LEU A 98 4.30 13.55 -0.03
N TYR A 99 5.58 13.58 0.36
CA TYR A 99 6.02 14.02 1.69
C TYR A 99 5.58 15.44 2.07
N GLN A 100 5.36 16.34 1.09
CA GLN A 100 4.88 17.69 1.37
C GLN A 100 3.46 17.72 1.96
N PHE A 101 2.70 16.65 1.77
CA PHE A 101 1.31 16.53 2.19
C PHE A 101 1.13 15.54 3.34
N VAL A 102 2.18 14.82 3.75
CA VAL A 102 2.11 13.87 4.86
C VAL A 102 2.23 14.61 6.18
N HIS A 103 1.38 14.27 7.15
CA HIS A 103 1.47 14.85 8.50
C HIS A 103 2.85 14.58 9.13
N PRO A 104 3.51 15.57 9.76
CA PRO A 104 4.89 15.44 10.24
C PRO A 104 5.17 14.21 11.12
N HIS A 105 4.22 13.85 11.98
CA HIS A 105 4.35 12.69 12.88
C HIS A 105 4.30 11.34 12.16
N ASP A 106 3.81 11.30 10.92
CA ASP A 106 3.60 10.07 10.16
C ASP A 106 4.71 9.86 9.09
N VAL A 107 5.54 10.88 8.85
CA VAL A 107 6.59 10.89 7.81
C VAL A 107 7.55 9.70 7.94
N HIS A 108 7.97 9.34 9.15
CA HIS A 108 8.89 8.22 9.36
C HIS A 108 8.27 6.87 8.96
N SER A 109 6.99 6.67 9.24
CA SER A 109 6.25 5.46 8.85
C SER A 109 6.10 5.36 7.34
N VAL A 110 5.73 6.47 6.68
CA VAL A 110 5.63 6.54 5.22
C VAL A 110 7.00 6.32 4.56
N ALA A 111 8.07 6.91 5.10
CA ALA A 111 9.43 6.70 4.60
C ALA A 111 9.90 5.24 4.75
N HIS A 112 9.50 4.55 5.81
CA HIS A 112 9.79 3.13 5.97
C HIS A 112 9.06 2.27 4.92
N ALA A 113 7.78 2.54 4.67
CA ALA A 113 7.02 1.88 3.62
C ALA A 113 7.62 2.16 2.23
N HIS A 114 8.04 3.40 1.98
CA HIS A 114 8.72 3.78 0.74
C HIS A 114 10.05 3.03 0.55
N ARG A 115 10.91 2.92 1.57
CA ARG A 115 12.12 2.08 1.48
C ARG A 115 11.79 0.62 1.19
N THR A 116 10.75 0.09 1.84
CA THR A 116 10.26 -1.28 1.58
C THR A 116 9.80 -1.44 0.14
N LEU A 117 9.10 -0.46 -0.42
CA LEU A 117 8.66 -0.43 -1.81
C LEU A 117 9.85 -0.49 -2.77
N LEU A 118 10.88 0.34 -2.54
CA LEU A 118 12.08 0.37 -3.38
C LEU A 118 12.86 -0.96 -3.32
N TYR A 119 12.86 -1.63 -2.17
CA TYR A 119 13.57 -2.90 -2.00
C TYR A 119 12.79 -4.11 -2.53
N LYS A 120 11.46 -4.17 -2.30
CA LYS A 120 10.63 -5.35 -2.59
C LYS A 120 9.77 -5.22 -3.84
N GLY A 121 9.65 -4.01 -4.41
CA GLY A 121 8.77 -3.70 -5.54
C GLY A 121 7.31 -3.49 -5.16
N GLN A 122 6.87 -3.84 -3.95
CA GLN A 122 5.53 -3.61 -3.43
C GLN A 122 5.56 -3.25 -1.94
N SER A 123 4.61 -2.42 -1.49
CA SER A 123 4.47 -2.09 -0.07
C SER A 123 3.06 -1.68 0.31
N ARG A 124 2.77 -1.79 1.60
CA ARG A 124 1.58 -1.23 2.26
C ARG A 124 2.05 -0.25 3.34
N THR A 125 1.46 0.94 3.40
CA THR A 125 1.74 1.87 4.49
C THR A 125 0.99 1.48 5.76
N ARG A 126 1.43 1.96 6.92
CA ARG A 126 0.50 2.14 8.05
C ARG A 126 -0.51 3.23 7.69
N TYR A 127 -1.55 3.37 8.49
CA TYR A 127 -2.44 4.53 8.38
C TYR A 127 -1.63 5.81 8.61
N TYR A 128 -1.88 6.81 7.77
CA TYR A 128 -1.25 8.11 7.88
C TYR A 128 -2.22 9.21 7.48
N ARG A 129 -1.91 10.43 7.90
CA ARG A 129 -2.69 11.63 7.61
C ARG A 129 -2.12 12.35 6.39
N LEU A 130 -3.00 12.70 5.47
CA LEU A 130 -2.73 13.55 4.31
C LEU A 130 -3.44 14.90 4.49
N LEU A 131 -2.71 15.98 4.26
CA LEU A 131 -3.22 17.34 4.33
C LEU A 131 -4.33 17.51 3.29
N THR A 132 -5.38 18.25 3.63
CA THR A 132 -6.45 18.63 2.70
C THR A 132 -6.26 20.06 2.19
N ARG A 133 -6.87 20.40 1.05
CA ARG A 133 -6.75 21.75 0.44
C ARG A 133 -7.25 22.86 1.36
N THR A 134 -8.32 22.59 2.12
CA THR A 134 -8.98 23.52 3.03
C THR A 134 -8.36 23.55 4.43
N GLY A 135 -7.29 22.79 4.66
CA GLY A 135 -6.72 22.58 5.98
C GLY A 135 -7.39 21.45 6.76
N GLY A 136 -6.64 20.83 7.67
CA GLY A 136 -7.01 19.59 8.33
C GLY A 136 -6.40 18.37 7.64
N TRP A 137 -6.89 17.17 7.97
CA TRP A 137 -6.27 15.92 7.57
C TRP A 137 -7.31 14.86 7.25
N VAL A 138 -7.05 14.09 6.21
CA VAL A 138 -7.75 12.82 5.95
C VAL A 138 -6.82 11.65 6.25
N TRP A 139 -7.37 10.61 6.85
CA TRP A 139 -6.65 9.38 7.11
C TRP A 139 -6.73 8.46 5.90
N LEU A 140 -5.60 7.86 5.56
CA LEU A 140 -5.55 6.94 4.44
C LEU A 140 -4.52 5.82 4.63
N GLN A 141 -4.70 4.76 3.86
CA GLN A 141 -3.73 3.69 3.68
C GLN A 141 -3.39 3.54 2.20
N SER A 142 -2.09 3.41 1.91
CA SER A 142 -1.61 3.31 0.54
C SER A 142 -1.04 1.93 0.26
N TYR A 143 -1.37 1.42 -0.92
CA TYR A 143 -0.86 0.20 -1.50
C TYR A 143 -0.09 0.57 -2.76
N SER A 144 1.22 0.41 -2.72
CA SER A 144 2.11 0.88 -3.78
C SER A 144 2.82 -0.28 -4.45
N THR A 145 2.97 -0.20 -5.76
CA THR A 145 3.71 -1.18 -6.58
C THR A 145 4.60 -0.44 -7.58
N ILE A 146 5.84 -0.88 -7.72
CA ILE A 146 6.73 -0.42 -8.79
C ILE A 146 6.37 -1.17 -10.06
N VAL A 147 6.02 -0.44 -11.10
CA VAL A 147 5.67 -0.97 -12.42
C VAL A 147 6.79 -0.64 -13.40
N HIS A 148 7.20 -1.63 -14.17
CA HIS A 148 8.12 -1.46 -15.28
C HIS A 148 7.33 -1.30 -16.59
N ASN A 149 7.58 -0.23 -17.34
CA ASN A 149 6.97 -0.04 -18.64
C ASN A 149 7.96 -0.43 -19.75
N SER A 150 7.98 -1.71 -20.12
CA SER A 150 8.89 -2.22 -21.16
C SER A 150 8.61 -1.69 -22.57
N ARG A 151 7.46 -1.01 -22.80
CA ARG A 151 7.08 -0.44 -24.10
C ARG A 151 7.40 1.05 -24.24
N SER A 152 7.98 1.66 -23.21
CA SER A 152 8.32 3.08 -23.17
C SER A 152 9.75 3.22 -22.70
N SER A 153 10.49 4.21 -23.22
CA SER A 153 11.78 4.62 -22.67
C SER A 153 11.68 5.19 -21.25
N ARG A 154 10.47 5.28 -20.68
CA ARG A 154 10.23 5.82 -19.35
C ARG A 154 10.66 4.83 -18.27
N PRO A 155 11.47 5.28 -17.29
CA PRO A 155 11.94 4.44 -16.20
C PRO A 155 10.80 3.96 -15.29
N HIS A 156 11.13 3.01 -14.40
CA HIS A 156 10.24 2.51 -13.35
C HIS A 156 9.43 3.63 -12.69
N CYS A 157 8.13 3.40 -12.51
CA CYS A 157 7.26 4.31 -11.78
C CYS A 157 6.53 3.58 -10.66
N ILE A 158 6.21 4.32 -9.61
CA ILE A 158 5.34 3.85 -8.54
C ILE A 158 3.89 4.07 -8.99
N VAL A 159 3.05 3.05 -8.86
CA VAL A 159 1.60 3.15 -8.94
C VAL A 159 1.05 2.90 -7.54
N THR A 160 0.23 3.82 -7.03
CA THR A 160 -0.32 3.75 -5.68
C THR A 160 -1.82 3.87 -5.71
N ILE A 161 -2.50 2.94 -5.02
CA ILE A 161 -3.91 3.03 -4.68
C ILE A 161 -4.02 3.50 -3.23
N ASN A 162 -4.77 4.58 -3.02
CA ASN A 162 -4.97 5.18 -1.71
C ASN A 162 -6.41 4.94 -1.28
N HIS A 163 -6.58 4.29 -0.13
CA HIS A 163 -7.87 4.10 0.52
C HIS A 163 -8.04 5.19 1.57
N VAL A 164 -8.97 6.11 1.32
CA VAL A 164 -9.34 7.16 2.26
C VAL A 164 -10.34 6.58 3.25
N LEU A 165 -10.05 6.76 4.52
CA LEU A 165 -10.77 6.14 5.62
C LEU A 165 -11.70 7.13 6.34
N SER A 166 -11.43 8.43 6.20
CA SER A 166 -12.20 9.50 6.83
C SER A 166 -12.95 10.33 5.79
N GLU A 167 -14.17 10.73 6.11
CA GLU A 167 -14.88 11.73 5.32
C GLU A 167 -14.18 13.10 5.40
N LEU A 168 -14.29 13.85 4.30
CA LEU A 168 -13.78 15.21 4.19
C LEU A 168 -14.64 16.12 5.05
N THR A 169 -14.30 16.22 6.33
CA THR A 169 -15.07 16.95 7.31
C THR A 169 -14.54 18.38 7.43
N SER A 170 -15.46 19.35 7.39
CA SER A 170 -15.18 20.74 7.78
C SER A 170 -14.60 20.78 9.21
N PRO A 171 -13.82 21.80 9.59
CA PRO A 171 -12.96 21.80 10.79
C PRO A 171 -13.65 21.61 12.17
N VAL A 172 -14.96 21.40 12.23
CA VAL A 172 -15.74 21.35 13.47
C VAL A 172 -15.96 19.90 13.99
N SER A 173 -15.70 18.85 13.19
CA SER A 173 -16.04 17.46 13.55
C SER A 173 -14.86 16.48 13.56
N HIS A 174 -13.68 16.92 14.04
CA HIS A 174 -12.48 16.08 14.12
C HIS A 174 -12.58 14.93 15.16
N THR A 175 -13.39 15.07 16.20
CA THR A 175 -13.35 14.15 17.37
C THR A 175 -13.89 12.75 17.07
N SER A 176 -15.03 12.65 16.38
CA SER A 176 -15.72 11.36 16.18
C SER A 176 -14.96 10.41 15.24
N VAL A 177 -14.29 10.95 14.23
CA VAL A 177 -13.47 10.18 13.28
C VAL A 177 -12.22 9.63 13.96
N ILE A 178 -11.57 10.44 14.81
CA ILE A 178 -10.37 10.02 15.55
C ILE A 178 -10.70 8.84 16.47
N VAL A 179 -11.83 8.89 17.17
CA VAL A 179 -12.27 7.81 18.07
C VAL A 179 -12.54 6.52 17.28
N GLY A 180 -13.26 6.60 16.16
CA GLY A 180 -13.51 5.44 15.30
C GLY A 180 -12.23 4.81 14.74
N MET A 181 -11.25 5.63 14.36
CA MET A 181 -9.96 5.12 13.87
C MET A 181 -9.04 4.61 14.96
N GLN A 182 -9.05 5.21 16.15
CA GLN A 182 -8.35 4.65 17.30
C GLN A 182 -8.92 3.28 17.65
N GLN A 183 -10.23 3.11 17.64
CA GLN A 183 -10.87 1.82 17.86
C GLN A 183 -10.51 0.81 16.76
N TYR A 184 -10.51 1.23 15.48
CA TYR A 184 -10.11 0.37 14.37
C TYR A 184 -8.63 -0.04 14.44
N MET A 185 -7.74 0.90 14.79
CA MET A 185 -6.33 0.60 15.05
C MET A 185 -6.17 -0.34 16.25
N GLN A 186 -6.90 -0.15 17.35
CA GLN A 186 -6.87 -1.11 18.47
C GLN A 186 -7.27 -2.51 18.02
N ASN A 187 -8.26 -2.64 17.14
CA ASN A 187 -8.71 -3.93 16.61
C ASN A 187 -7.72 -4.58 15.63
N GLU A 188 -6.94 -3.81 14.86
CA GLU A 188 -5.88 -4.37 13.99
C GLU A 188 -4.57 -4.72 14.74
N TYR A 189 -4.33 -4.13 15.93
CA TYR A 189 -3.10 -4.34 16.70
C TYR A 189 -3.27 -5.26 17.93
N VAL A 190 -4.50 -5.69 18.25
CA VAL A 190 -4.78 -6.74 19.24
C VAL A 190 -5.10 -8.03 18.52
N HIS A 191 -4.10 -8.68 17.95
CA HIS A 191 -4.06 -10.14 17.74
C HIS A 191 -2.62 -10.58 17.56
#